data_AF-A0A1F5ZHT7-F1
#
_entry.id   AF-A0A1F5ZHT7-F1
#
_cell.length_a   1.000
_cell.length_b   1.000
_cell.length_c   1.000
_cell.angle_alpha   90.00
_cell.angle_beta   90.00
_cell.angle_gamma   90.00
#
_symmetry.space_group_name_H-M   'P 1'
#
loop_
_entity.id
_entity.type
_entity.pdbx_description
1 polymer ?
#
loop_
_entity_poly.entity_id
_entity_poly.type
_entity_poly.pdbx_seq_one_letter_code
_entity_poly.pdbx_strand_id
1 'polypeptide(L)'
;MMQKKVTWYTINVKFLRPRLVNILPTLILLFLLILWEHAALPTGGYVLVRYVPVFVFVDYVKLQYYGGALLFIGFFLIVYVVVSLGVAILSSILRHIKTP
;
A
#
# COMPACT_ATOMS: atom_id res chain seq x y z
N MET A 1 -10.12 -17.98 -46.30
CA MET A 1 -10.57 -17.60 -44.94
C MET A 1 -9.36 -17.57 -44.02
N MET A 2 -8.93 -16.39 -43.58
CA MET A 2 -7.70 -16.19 -42.82
C MET A 2 -8.04 -16.20 -41.32
N GLN A 3 -7.66 -17.26 -40.60
CA GLN A 3 -7.89 -17.42 -39.16
C GLN A 3 -7.02 -16.41 -38.39
N LYS A 4 -7.63 -15.34 -37.88
CA LYS A 4 -7.00 -14.39 -36.96
C LYS A 4 -6.71 -15.12 -35.64
N LYS A 5 -5.44 -15.45 -35.37
CA LYS A 5 -5.02 -15.92 -34.03
C LYS A 5 -5.17 -14.75 -33.04
N VAL A 6 -6.10 -14.89 -32.10
CA VAL A 6 -6.25 -13.96 -30.97
C VAL A 6 -5.18 -14.30 -29.94
N THR A 7 -4.14 -13.48 -29.86
CA THR A 7 -3.09 -13.61 -28.86
C THR A 7 -3.56 -12.96 -27.57
N TRP A 8 -3.94 -13.76 -26.58
CA TRP A 8 -4.20 -13.27 -25.22
C TRP A 8 -2.88 -12.85 -24.60
N TYR A 9 -2.66 -11.55 -24.43
CA TYR A 9 -1.58 -11.06 -23.57
C TYR A 9 -1.96 -11.36 -22.13
N THR A 10 -1.52 -12.51 -21.62
CA THR A 10 -1.61 -12.82 -20.21
C THR A 10 -0.74 -11.80 -19.47
N ILE A 11 -1.36 -10.79 -18.86
CA ILE A 11 -0.65 -9.80 -18.05
C ILE A 11 0.06 -10.56 -16.94
N ASN A 12 1.38 -10.65 -17.03
CA ASN A 12 2.21 -11.41 -16.11
C ASN A 12 2.34 -10.64 -14.78
N VAL A 13 1.32 -10.72 -13.93
CA VAL A 13 1.24 -10.07 -12.60
C VAL A 13 2.15 -10.72 -11.55
N LYS A 14 3.29 -11.28 -11.95
CA LYS A 14 4.29 -11.89 -11.04
C LYS A 14 4.77 -10.94 -9.94
N PHE A 15 4.62 -9.62 -10.12
CA PHE A 15 4.94 -8.58 -9.15
C PHE A 15 3.90 -8.45 -8.02
N LEU A 16 2.65 -8.87 -8.24
CA LEU A 16 1.57 -8.89 -7.24
C LEU A 16 1.65 -10.08 -6.28
N ARG A 17 2.55 -11.04 -6.56
CA ARG A 17 2.72 -12.22 -5.72
C ARG A 17 3.30 -11.79 -4.37
N PRO A 18 2.70 -12.19 -3.23
CA PRO A 18 3.22 -11.86 -1.90
C PRO A 18 4.64 -12.42 -1.76
N ARG A 19 5.62 -11.52 -1.81
CA ARG A 19 7.04 -11.80 -1.58
C ARG A 19 7.49 -11.01 -0.37
N LEU A 20 8.30 -11.62 0.48
CA LEU A 20 8.89 -10.95 1.66
C LEU A 20 9.57 -9.62 1.30
N VAL A 21 10.21 -9.57 0.12
CA VAL A 21 10.85 -8.38 -0.45
C VAL A 21 9.89 -7.20 -0.66
N ASN A 22 8.59 -7.46 -0.87
CA ASN A 22 7.58 -6.40 -1.04
C ASN A 22 6.83 -6.15 0.27
N ILE A 23 6.66 -7.18 1.10
CA ILE A 23 5.95 -7.09 2.38
C ILE A 23 6.72 -6.21 3.37
N LEU A 24 8.03 -6.41 3.48
CA LEU A 24 8.85 -5.66 4.43
C LEU A 24 8.84 -4.13 4.18
N PRO A 25 9.11 -3.62 2.96
CA PRO A 25 9.02 -2.19 2.69
C PRO A 25 7.59 -1.66 2.82
N THR A 26 6.57 -2.45 2.47
CA THR A 26 5.17 -2.04 2.68
C THR A 26 4.89 -1.84 4.17
N LEU A 27 5.27 -2.79 5.03
CA LEU A 27 5.11 -2.67 6.47
C LEU A 27 5.88 -1.47 7.02
N ILE A 28 7.15 -1.30 6.63
CA ILE A 28 7.95 -0.13 7.04
C ILE A 28 7.21 1.16 6.67
N LEU A 29 6.70 1.26 5.44
CA LEU A 29 5.99 2.45 4.99
C LEU A 29 4.72 2.69 5.83
N LEU A 30 3.98 1.64 6.18
CA LEU A 30 2.75 1.75 6.97
C LEU A 30 2.99 2.07 8.45
N PHE A 31 4.09 1.58 9.04
CA PHE A 31 4.48 1.95 10.40
C PHE A 31 5.11 3.34 10.48
N LEU A 32 5.79 3.76 9.41
CA LEU A 32 6.47 5.05 9.34
C LEU A 32 5.55 6.18 8.88
N LEU A 33 4.47 5.87 8.16
CA LEU A 33 3.50 6.88 7.75
C LEU A 33 2.83 7.44 9.01
N ILE A 34 3.16 8.69 9.32
CA ILE A 34 2.56 9.41 10.42
C ILE A 34 1.49 10.32 9.83
N LEU A 35 0.24 10.03 10.15
CA LEU A 35 -0.88 10.90 9.83
C LEU A 35 -0.99 11.94 10.94
N TRP A 36 -1.03 13.21 10.54
CA TRP A 36 -1.23 14.33 11.45
C TRP A 36 -2.61 14.90 11.21
N GLU A 37 -3.41 14.99 12.26
CA GLU A 37 -4.75 15.58 12.19
C GLU A 37 -4.85 16.69 13.24
N HIS A 38 -5.55 17.77 12.89
CA HIS A 38 -5.91 18.80 13.85
C HIS A 38 -7.26 18.42 14.45
N ALA A 39 -7.25 17.91 15.69
CA ALA A 39 -8.48 17.64 16.42
C ALA A 39 -8.88 18.86 17.24
N ALA A 40 -10.13 19.30 17.10
CA ALA A 40 -10.68 20.38 17.92
C ALA A 40 -10.87 19.90 19.37
N LEU A 41 -10.45 20.71 20.35
CA LEU A 41 -10.72 20.40 21.76
C LEU A 41 -12.11 20.87 22.18
N PRO A 42 -12.76 20.13 23.09
CA PRO A 42 -14.02 20.56 23.69
C PRO A 42 -13.89 21.89 24.45
N THR A 43 -12.69 22.24 24.91
CA THR A 43 -12.37 23.47 25.67
C THR A 43 -12.05 24.67 24.77
N GLY A 44 -12.12 24.51 23.45
CA GLY A 44 -11.63 25.48 22.48
C GLY A 44 -10.14 25.29 22.16
N GLY A 45 -9.77 25.51 20.90
CA GLY A 45 -8.42 25.30 20.36
C GLY A 45 -8.27 23.99 19.57
N TYR A 46 -7.06 23.73 19.07
CA TYR A 46 -6.71 22.54 18.31
C TYR A 46 -5.53 21.81 18.95
N VAL A 47 -5.56 20.48 18.93
CA VAL A 47 -4.42 19.63 19.26
C VAL A 47 -4.01 18.88 18.01
N LEU A 48 -2.71 18.84 17.78
CA LEU A 48 -2.11 18.01 16.75
C LEU A 48 -2.11 16.57 17.24
N VAL A 49 -2.99 15.74 16.69
CA VAL A 49 -3.04 14.33 17.02
C VAL A 49 -2.22 13.56 16.00
N ARG A 50 -1.33 12.71 16.53
CA ARG A 50 -0.44 11.88 15.74
C ARG A 50 -1.03 10.48 15.67
N TYR A 51 -1.33 10.03 14.46
CA TYR A 51 -1.89 8.71 14.21
C TYR A 51 -0.91 7.84 13.41
N VAL A 52 -0.77 6.59 13.84
CA VAL A 52 -0.09 5.56 13.04
C VAL A 52 -1.18 4.69 12.41
N PRO A 53 -1.18 4.49 11.09
CA PRO A 53 -2.21 3.77 10.35
C PRO A 53 -2.60 2.41 10.95
N VAL A 54 -1.61 1.68 11.45
CA VAL A 54 -1.81 0.37 12.08
C VAL A 54 -2.66 0.48 13.35
N PHE A 55 -2.40 1.48 14.20
CA PHE A 55 -3.18 1.69 15.43
C PHE A 55 -4.59 2.20 15.12
N VAL A 56 -4.73 3.07 14.11
CA VAL A 56 -6.05 3.54 13.66
C VAL A 56 -6.92 2.39 13.17
N PHE A 57 -6.35 1.44 12.42
CA PHE A 57 -7.07 0.24 12.01
C PHE A 57 -7.54 -0.59 13.21
N VAL A 58 -6.66 -0.80 14.20
CA VAL A 58 -7.02 -1.52 15.43
C VAL A 58 -8.15 -0.83 16.17
N ASP A 59 -8.13 0.50 16.25
CA ASP A 59 -9.18 1.29 16.90
C ASP A 59 -10.52 1.18 16.16
N TYR A 60 -10.52 1.22 14.83
CA TYR A 60 -11.75 0.99 14.05
C TYR A 60 -12.33 -0.40 14.25
N VAL A 61 -11.49 -1.44 14.32
CA VAL A 61 -11.96 -2.81 14.60
C VAL A 61 -12.53 -2.91 16.01
N LYS A 62 -11.87 -2.31 17.01
CA LYS A 62 -12.37 -2.27 18.40
C LYS A 62 -13.70 -1.53 18.54
N LEU A 63 -13.85 -0.42 17.81
CA LEU A 63 -15.06 0.40 17.79
C LEU A 63 -16.18 -0.21 16.92
N GLN A 64 -15.98 -1.40 16.35
CA GLN A 64 -16.89 -2.06 15.41
C GLN A 64 -17.25 -1.19 14.19
N TYR A 65 -16.40 -0.21 13.87
CA TYR A 65 -16.60 0.70 12.75
C TYR A 65 -16.02 0.10 11.48
N TYR A 66 -16.71 -0.92 10.97
CA TYR A 66 -16.23 -1.74 9.84
C TYR A 66 -16.04 -0.95 8.54
N GLY A 67 -16.77 0.14 8.35
CA GLY A 67 -16.59 1.05 7.20
C GLY A 67 -15.18 1.67 7.18
N GLY A 68 -14.72 2.21 8.32
CA GLY A 68 -13.37 2.74 8.45
C GLY A 68 -12.30 1.65 8.32
N ALA A 69 -12.54 0.47 8.90
CA ALA A 69 -11.63 -0.66 8.78
C ALA A 69 -11.45 -1.12 7.32
N LEU A 70 -12.52 -1.18 6.53
CA LEU A 70 -12.47 -1.54 5.11
C LEU A 70 -11.69 -0.53 4.27
N LEU A 71 -11.87 0.77 4.54
CA LEU A 71 -11.08 1.83 3.89
C LEU A 71 -9.58 1.67 4.17
N PHE A 72 -9.22 1.31 5.41
CA PHE A 72 -7.84 1.02 5.77
C PHE A 72 -7.27 -0.21 5.08
N ILE A 73 -8.06 -1.28 4.91
CA ILE A 73 -7.66 -2.46 4.13
C ILE A 73 -7.41 -2.07 2.67
N GLY A 74 -8.31 -1.27 2.08
CA GLY A 74 -8.14 -0.74 0.72
C GLY A 74 -6.88 0.10 0.59
N PHE A 75 -6.61 0.97 1.56
CA PHE A 75 -5.39 1.77 1.62
C PHE A 75 -4.14 0.88 1.69
N PHE A 76 -4.11 -0.13 2.55
CA PHE A 76 -2.98 -1.07 2.65
C PHE A 76 -2.72 -1.82 1.34
N LEU A 77 -3.78 -2.22 0.63
CA LEU A 77 -3.66 -2.84 -0.68
C LEU A 77 -3.06 -1.90 -1.73
N ILE A 78 -3.50 -0.64 -1.77
CA ILE A 78 -2.95 0.37 -2.69
C ILE A 78 -1.46 0.58 -2.41
N VAL A 79 -1.09 0.80 -1.14
CA VAL A 79 0.31 0.98 -0.74
C VAL A 79 1.15 -0.24 -1.14
N TYR A 80 0.64 -1.45 -0.91
CA TYR A 80 1.33 -2.68 -1.32
C TYR A 80 1.56 -2.76 -2.83
N VAL A 81 0.56 -2.39 -3.65
CA VAL A 81 0.68 -2.39 -5.11
C VAL A 81 1.72 -1.36 -5.56
N VAL A 82 1.71 -0.15 -5.01
CA VAL A 82 2.66 0.91 -5.34
C VAL A 82 4.09 0.50 -4.99
N VAL A 83 4.30 -0.04 -3.77
CA VAL A 83 5.62 -0.52 -3.33
C VAL A 83 6.09 -1.68 -4.20
N SER A 84 5.21 -2.64 -4.51
CA SER A 84 5.53 -3.77 -5.38
C SER A 84 5.93 -3.33 -6.79
N LEU A 85 5.26 -2.31 -7.33
CA LEU A 85 5.59 -1.72 -8.61
C LEU A 85 6.95 -1.00 -8.57
N GLY A 86 7.21 -0.21 -7.52
CA GLY A 86 8.48 0.47 -7.32
C GLY A 86 9.65 -0.51 -7.21
N VAL A 87 9.50 -1.58 -6.44
CA VAL A 87 10.49 -2.66 -6.34
C VAL A 87 10.73 -3.34 -7.69
N ALA A 88 9.67 -3.58 -8.47
CA ALA A 88 9.79 -4.20 -9.80
C ALA A 88 10.57 -3.31 -10.77
N ILE A 89 10.25 -2.00 -10.81
CA ILE A 89 10.96 -1.01 -11.64
C ILE A 89 12.43 -0.92 -11.23
N LEU A 90 12.70 -0.76 -9.93
CA LEU A 90 14.06 -0.66 -9.41
C LEU A 90 14.87 -1.92 -9.73
N SER A 91 14.26 -3.10 -9.56
CA SER A 91 14.90 -4.39 -9.90
C SER A 91 15.18 -4.53 -11.40
N SER A 92 14.39 -3.89 -12.25
CA SER A 92 14.62 -3.86 -13.71
C SER A 92 15.80 -2.95 -14.05
N ILE A 93 15.83 -1.75 -13.47
CA ILE A 93 16.92 -0.77 -13.66
C ILE A 93 18.25 -1.35 -13.17
N LEU A 94 18.27 -1.92 -11.96
CA LEU A 94 19.48 -2.52 -11.38
C LEU A 94 20.01 -3.67 -12.23
N ARG A 95 19.13 -4.48 -12.84
CA ARG A 95 19.56 -5.53 -13.76
C ARG A 95 20.18 -4.98 -15.04
N HIS A 96 19.64 -3.88 -15.56
CA HIS A 96 20.16 -3.23 -16.76
C HIS A 96 21.55 -2.60 -16.53
N ILE A 97 21.79 -2.06 -15.33
CA ILE A 97 23.09 -1.50 -14.94
C ILE A 97 24.15 -2.59 -14.70
N LYS A 98 23.73 -3.81 -14.30
CA LYS A 98 24.64 -4.91 -13.93
C LYS A 98 25.11 -5.77 -15.12
N THR A 99 24.57 -5.55 -16.31
CA THR A 99 25.05 -6.15 -17.56
C THR A 99 25.94 -5.15 -18.30
N PRO A 100 27.28 -5.29 -18.26
CA PRO A 100 28.16 -4.65 -19.24
C PRO A 100 27.93 -5.24 -20.65
#